data_AF-A0A7C5DST5-F1
#
_entry.id   AF-A0A7C5DST5-F1
#
_cell.length_a   1.000
_cell.length_b   1.000
_cell.length_c   1.000
_cell.angle_alpha   90.00
_cell.angle_beta   90.00
_cell.angle_gamma   90.00
#
_symmetry.space_group_name_H-M   'P 1'
#
loop_
_entity.id
_entity.type
_entity.pdbx_description
1 polymer ?
#
loop_
_entity_poly.entity_id
_entity_poly.type
_entity_poly.pdbx_seq_one_letter_code
_entity_poly.pdbx_strand_id
1 'polypeptide(L)'
;IKGCQQNRYREIWNDVFMIYHKNEDGTYQKLSQKNVDTGIGFERLISVLENKPSAYETDLFSFLIRKIEELCSKDYFEEKKSFRVIADHIRGAVFLASEGVTPSNVERGYVLRRILRRAMRYGRILKLERKFLIPLAKEVINFYQDFYPETKEKQEALLEIIRKEEEKFEKTLGLGLKHFEKIAKKGSISGQEAFHLFDTYGFPFEFVEEMAREKGIKLDKKGFQEAFERHRKVSRAGAEKKFGGVGKGAGYQSAKLHTATHLLHAALRQVLGEHIRQMGSDINPQRLRFDFSHSQKMTPQEIKEVEDLVNRKIKEGLKVEKKEMPYQEAVKEGALAFFKEKYPEIVSVYSINNFSKEICAGPHVERTSELGRFKIVKEESSGAGVRRIRAVLVP
;
A
#
# COMPACT_ATOMS: atom_id res chain seq x y z
N ILE A 1 -16.74 12.55 40.26
CA ILE A 1 -17.13 11.16 39.93
C ILE A 1 -16.10 10.61 38.93
N LYS A 2 -14.98 10.10 39.45
CA LYS A 2 -13.95 9.35 38.70
C LYS A 2 -13.70 8.11 39.55
N GLY A 3 -13.97 6.91 39.01
CA GLY A 3 -13.44 5.69 39.63
C GLY A 3 -14.29 4.41 39.67
N CYS A 4 -15.61 4.40 39.41
CA CYS A 4 -16.38 3.14 39.64
C CYS A 4 -17.63 2.88 38.76
N GLN A 5 -17.84 3.58 37.63
CA GLN A 5 -19.09 3.44 36.84
C GLN A 5 -18.93 2.96 35.38
N GLN A 6 -17.73 2.68 34.89
CA GLN A 6 -17.52 2.39 33.46
C GLN A 6 -18.11 1.06 32.95
N ASN A 7 -18.59 0.16 33.83
CA ASN A 7 -19.13 -1.16 33.42
C ASN A 7 -20.65 -1.31 33.57
N ARG A 8 -21.40 -0.29 34.00
CA ARG A 8 -22.86 -0.43 34.21
C ARG A 8 -23.70 -0.18 32.95
N TYR A 9 -23.24 0.68 32.05
CA TYR A 9 -24.02 1.13 30.90
C TYR A 9 -23.26 0.86 29.60
N ARG A 10 -23.97 0.40 28.57
CA ARG A 10 -23.46 0.24 27.20
C ARG A 10 -24.34 1.03 26.25
N GLU A 11 -23.71 1.88 25.46
CA GLU A 11 -24.35 2.52 24.33
C GLU A 11 -24.62 1.46 23.24
N ILE A 12 -25.87 1.29 22.83
CA ILE A 12 -26.28 0.35 21.78
C ILE A 12 -26.70 1.10 20.52
N TRP A 13 -27.31 2.28 20.69
CA TRP A 13 -27.89 3.08 19.62
C TRP A 13 -27.62 4.57 19.88
N ASN A 14 -27.27 5.31 18.83
CA ASN A 14 -27.17 6.76 18.79
C ASN A 14 -28.05 7.37 17.68
N ASP A 15 -28.74 8.46 18.01
CA ASP A 15 -29.58 9.25 17.09
C ASP A 15 -29.06 10.69 17.01
N VAL A 16 -28.51 11.06 15.85
CA VAL A 16 -27.91 12.37 15.58
C VAL A 16 -28.82 13.19 14.69
N PHE A 17 -29.33 14.29 15.21
CA PHE A 17 -30.11 15.26 14.45
C PHE A 17 -29.16 16.26 13.77
N MET A 18 -28.76 15.97 12.53
CA MET A 18 -27.84 16.84 11.78
C MET A 18 -28.58 18.09 11.30
N ILE A 19 -28.22 19.23 11.89
CA ILE A 19 -28.86 20.53 11.62
C ILE A 19 -27.89 21.62 11.18
N TYR A 20 -26.58 21.37 11.26
CA TYR A 20 -25.54 22.32 10.86
C TYR A 20 -24.51 21.67 9.94
N HIS A 21 -24.07 22.43 8.93
CA HIS A 21 -22.87 22.18 8.15
C HIS A 21 -21.72 22.97 8.77
N LYS A 22 -20.56 22.31 8.97
CA LYS A 22 -19.33 22.99 9.38
C LYS A 22 -18.57 23.43 8.14
N ASN A 23 -18.45 24.73 7.96
CA ASN A 23 -17.71 25.33 6.85
C ASN A 23 -16.18 25.20 7.06
N GLU A 24 -15.41 25.38 5.99
CA GLU A 24 -13.94 25.28 6.02
C GLU A 24 -13.29 26.30 6.96
N ASP A 25 -13.92 27.47 7.13
CA ASP A 25 -13.50 28.53 8.06
C ASP A 25 -13.82 28.22 9.54
N GLY A 26 -14.46 27.07 9.80
CA GLY A 26 -14.85 26.61 11.13
C GLY A 26 -16.20 27.14 11.61
N THR A 27 -16.89 27.97 10.82
CA THR A 27 -18.25 28.44 11.14
C THR A 27 -19.28 27.34 10.90
N TYR A 28 -20.45 27.47 11.54
CA TYR A 28 -21.57 26.54 11.38
C TYR A 28 -22.73 27.24 10.67
N GLN A 29 -23.17 26.69 9.55
CA GLN A 29 -24.34 27.15 8.81
C GLN A 29 -25.48 26.15 8.96
N LYS A 30 -26.72 26.63 9.11
CA LYS A 30 -27.88 25.72 9.13
C LYS A 30 -28.01 24.99 7.80
N LEU A 31 -28.23 23.68 7.85
CA LEU A 31 -28.51 22.89 6.66
C LEU A 31 -29.88 23.27 6.08
N SER A 32 -29.95 23.38 4.76
CA SER A 32 -31.22 23.56 4.03
C SER A 32 -32.12 22.32 4.19
N GLN A 33 -31.52 21.13 4.16
CA GLN A 33 -32.16 19.86 4.44
C GLN A 33 -31.60 19.26 5.74
N LYS A 34 -32.47 19.06 6.73
CA LYS A 34 -32.12 18.40 8.00
C LYS A 34 -32.31 16.90 7.84
N ASN A 35 -31.48 16.11 8.48
CA ASN A 35 -31.58 14.66 8.46
C ASN A 35 -31.36 14.08 9.87
N VAL A 36 -31.90 12.90 10.07
CA VAL A 36 -31.59 12.07 11.23
C VAL A 36 -30.57 11.04 10.77
N ASP A 37 -29.38 11.08 11.36
CA ASP A 37 -28.36 10.05 11.19
C ASP A 37 -28.41 9.14 12.41
N THR A 38 -28.72 7.88 12.18
CA THR A 38 -29.00 6.91 13.24
C THR A 38 -28.08 5.71 13.08
N GLY A 39 -27.48 5.27 14.18
CA GLY A 39 -26.50 4.19 14.18
C GLY A 39 -26.71 3.26 15.35
N ILE A 40 -27.06 2.00 15.04
CA ILE A 40 -27.16 0.92 16.02
C ILE A 40 -25.95 -0.01 15.88
N GLY A 41 -25.28 -0.29 16.99
CA GLY A 41 -24.13 -1.20 17.02
C GLY A 41 -24.60 -2.66 17.02
N PHE A 42 -24.64 -3.29 15.85
CA PHE A 42 -25.13 -4.67 15.68
C PHE A 42 -24.45 -5.66 16.64
N GLU A 43 -23.12 -5.64 16.74
CA GLU A 43 -22.38 -6.50 17.67
C GLU A 43 -22.76 -6.29 19.14
N ARG A 44 -23.03 -5.05 19.53
CA ARG A 44 -23.45 -4.71 20.89
C ARG A 44 -24.88 -5.17 21.15
N LEU A 45 -25.76 -5.02 20.16
CA LEU A 45 -27.14 -5.51 20.22
C LEU A 45 -27.15 -7.04 20.41
N ILE A 46 -26.40 -7.79 19.59
CA ILE A 46 -26.32 -9.25 19.73
C ILE A 46 -25.77 -9.66 21.10
N SER A 47 -24.75 -8.96 21.61
CA SER A 47 -24.24 -9.21 22.97
C SER A 47 -25.33 -9.11 24.04
N VAL A 48 -26.26 -8.16 23.89
CA VAL A 48 -27.38 -7.96 24.82
C VAL A 48 -28.44 -9.05 24.63
N LEU A 49 -28.81 -9.36 23.39
CA LEU A 49 -29.82 -10.38 23.08
C LEU A 49 -29.39 -11.79 23.55
N GLU A 50 -28.10 -12.11 23.41
CA GLU A 50 -27.54 -13.39 23.87
C GLU A 50 -27.12 -13.40 25.36
N ASN A 51 -27.32 -12.30 26.08
CA ASN A 51 -26.87 -12.12 27.46
C ASN A 51 -25.37 -12.42 27.65
N LYS A 52 -24.53 -11.91 26.73
CA LYS A 52 -23.07 -12.07 26.74
C LYS A 52 -22.35 -10.80 27.22
N PRO A 53 -21.23 -10.95 27.94
CA PRO A 53 -20.48 -9.81 28.46
C PRO A 53 -19.72 -9.04 27.37
N SER A 54 -19.59 -9.53 26.14
CA SER A 54 -19.10 -8.76 25.00
C SER A 54 -19.43 -9.47 23.69
N ALA A 55 -19.26 -8.77 22.58
CA ALA A 55 -19.49 -9.31 21.24
C ALA A 55 -18.56 -10.49 20.93
N TYR A 56 -17.40 -10.54 21.56
CA TYR A 56 -16.42 -11.60 21.36
C TYR A 56 -16.87 -12.96 21.92
N GLU A 57 -17.87 -12.98 22.80
CA GLU A 57 -18.46 -14.23 23.32
C GLU A 57 -19.79 -14.60 22.62
N THR A 58 -20.19 -13.87 21.57
CA THR A 58 -21.38 -14.15 20.76
C THR A 58 -21.08 -15.06 19.57
N ASP A 59 -22.10 -15.50 18.86
CA ASP A 59 -21.95 -16.28 17.62
C ASP A 59 -21.11 -15.55 16.53
N LEU A 60 -21.10 -14.21 16.54
CA LEU A 60 -20.35 -13.36 15.60
C LEU A 60 -18.81 -13.52 15.67
N PHE A 61 -18.29 -14.01 16.80
CA PHE A 61 -16.84 -14.11 17.05
C PHE A 61 -16.41 -15.42 17.70
N SER A 62 -17.31 -16.15 18.37
CA SER A 62 -16.96 -17.35 19.13
C SER A 62 -16.28 -18.42 18.28
N PHE A 63 -16.63 -18.54 16.99
CA PHE A 63 -15.96 -19.45 16.05
C PHE A 63 -14.47 -19.08 15.84
N LEU A 64 -14.14 -17.79 15.75
CA LEU A 64 -12.75 -17.33 15.68
C LEU A 64 -12.01 -17.52 17.00
N ILE A 65 -12.67 -17.23 18.12
CA ILE A 65 -12.06 -17.41 19.44
C ILE A 65 -11.67 -18.88 19.63
N ARG A 66 -12.59 -19.82 19.38
CA ARG A 66 -12.33 -21.27 19.40
C ARG A 66 -11.18 -21.64 18.46
N LYS A 67 -11.15 -21.08 17.25
CA LYS A 67 -10.07 -21.36 16.31
C LYS A 67 -8.70 -20.89 16.83
N ILE A 68 -8.65 -19.76 17.52
CA ILE A 68 -7.40 -19.29 18.14
C ILE A 68 -7.02 -20.19 19.32
N GLU A 69 -7.97 -20.66 20.13
CA GLU A 69 -7.72 -21.61 21.23
C GLU A 69 -7.11 -22.91 20.69
N GLU A 70 -7.65 -23.46 19.61
CA GLU A 70 -7.11 -24.64 18.92
C GLU A 70 -5.66 -24.43 18.45
N LEU A 71 -5.33 -23.23 17.95
CA LEU A 71 -4.01 -22.95 17.38
C LEU A 71 -2.94 -22.66 18.44
N CYS A 72 -3.30 -22.25 19.66
CA CYS A 72 -2.32 -21.91 20.71
C CYS A 72 -2.41 -22.77 21.98
N SER A 73 -3.44 -23.61 22.10
CA SER A 73 -3.72 -24.43 23.29
C SER A 73 -3.78 -23.60 24.59
N LYS A 74 -4.27 -22.36 24.51
CA LYS A 74 -4.52 -21.47 25.65
C LYS A 74 -6.00 -21.16 25.75
N ASP A 75 -6.46 -20.94 26.98
CA ASP A 75 -7.84 -20.54 27.25
C ASP A 75 -8.06 -19.05 26.95
N TYR A 76 -9.17 -18.72 26.30
CA TYR A 76 -9.54 -17.36 25.96
C TYR A 76 -9.59 -16.42 27.17
N PHE A 77 -10.05 -16.89 28.33
CA PHE A 77 -10.23 -16.07 29.52
C PHE A 77 -8.91 -15.70 30.20
N GLU A 78 -7.84 -16.46 29.97
CA GLU A 78 -6.49 -16.14 30.44
C GLU A 78 -5.88 -14.94 29.70
N GLU A 79 -6.14 -14.80 28.40
CA GLU A 79 -5.50 -13.80 27.53
C GLU A 79 -6.49 -13.07 26.60
N LYS A 80 -7.66 -12.69 27.14
CA LYS A 80 -8.79 -12.08 26.38
C LYS A 80 -8.35 -11.02 25.38
N LYS A 81 -7.47 -10.11 25.79
CA LYS A 81 -7.03 -9.00 24.94
C LYS A 81 -6.38 -9.50 23.64
N SER A 82 -5.49 -10.48 23.74
CA SER A 82 -4.75 -11.01 22.59
C SER A 82 -5.69 -11.70 21.60
N PHE A 83 -6.60 -12.52 22.11
CA PHE A 83 -7.63 -13.19 21.31
C PHE A 83 -8.56 -12.20 20.60
N ARG A 84 -9.12 -11.24 21.34
CA ARG A 84 -10.03 -10.23 20.80
C ARG A 84 -9.38 -9.40 19.70
N VAL A 85 -8.13 -8.99 19.90
CA VAL A 85 -7.40 -8.21 18.89
C VAL A 85 -7.14 -9.01 17.63
N ILE A 86 -6.78 -10.30 17.74
CA ILE A 86 -6.56 -11.15 16.57
C ILE A 86 -7.88 -11.37 15.81
N ALA A 87 -8.95 -11.73 16.52
CA ALA A 87 -10.26 -12.03 15.94
C ALA A 87 -10.87 -10.80 15.24
N ASP A 88 -10.83 -9.63 15.87
CA ASP A 88 -11.32 -8.38 15.29
C ASP A 88 -10.53 -8.00 14.02
N HIS A 89 -9.19 -8.05 14.12
CA HIS A 89 -8.33 -7.59 13.03
C HIS A 89 -8.33 -8.54 11.85
N ILE A 90 -8.44 -9.85 12.05
CA ILE A 90 -8.54 -10.79 10.92
C ILE A 90 -9.89 -10.64 10.21
N ARG A 91 -10.99 -10.45 10.96
CA ARG A 91 -12.31 -10.16 10.38
C ARG A 91 -12.25 -8.90 9.53
N GLY A 92 -11.76 -7.79 10.08
CA GLY A 92 -11.62 -6.53 9.34
C GLY A 92 -10.64 -6.64 8.15
N ALA A 93 -9.57 -7.43 8.26
CA ALA A 93 -8.62 -7.62 7.18
C ALA A 93 -9.21 -8.39 5.99
N VAL A 94 -10.07 -9.39 6.25
CA VAL A 94 -10.76 -10.15 5.20
C VAL A 94 -11.69 -9.23 4.39
N PHE A 95 -12.49 -8.39 5.05
CA PHE A 95 -13.37 -7.44 4.37
C PHE A 95 -12.61 -6.35 3.61
N LEU A 96 -11.54 -5.79 4.17
CA LEU A 96 -10.71 -4.85 3.41
C LEU A 96 -10.06 -5.52 2.19
N ALA A 97 -9.59 -6.76 2.33
CA ALA A 97 -8.98 -7.49 1.23
C ALA A 97 -9.99 -7.92 0.15
N SER A 98 -11.24 -8.24 0.51
CA SER A 98 -12.30 -8.57 -0.46
C SER A 98 -12.69 -7.37 -1.34
N GLU A 99 -12.52 -6.15 -0.84
CA GLU A 99 -12.64 -4.91 -1.62
C GLU A 99 -11.39 -4.58 -2.48
N GLY A 100 -10.38 -5.47 -2.50
CA GLY A 100 -9.16 -5.28 -3.28
C GLY A 100 -8.13 -4.35 -2.64
N VAL A 101 -8.29 -3.99 -1.35
CA VAL A 101 -7.28 -3.22 -0.63
C VAL A 101 -6.03 -4.08 -0.40
N THR A 102 -4.86 -3.52 -0.69
CA THR A 102 -3.56 -4.19 -0.47
C THR A 102 -2.70 -3.44 0.56
N PRO A 103 -1.90 -4.15 1.39
CA PRO A 103 -1.05 -3.54 2.42
C PRO A 103 -0.03 -2.53 1.87
N SER A 104 -0.18 -1.26 2.25
CA SER A 104 0.66 -0.15 1.77
C SER A 104 1.14 0.76 2.92
N ASN A 105 1.87 1.83 2.60
CA ASN A 105 2.28 2.87 3.56
C ASN A 105 1.30 4.05 3.64
N VAL A 106 0.18 4.01 2.90
CA VAL A 106 -0.74 5.14 2.75
C VAL A 106 -2.21 4.70 2.78
N GLU A 107 -3.08 5.58 3.27
CA GLU A 107 -4.55 5.45 3.19
C GLU A 107 -5.09 4.09 3.65
N ARG A 108 -6.03 3.51 2.90
CA ARG A 108 -6.68 2.22 3.19
C ARG A 108 -5.67 1.07 3.29
N GLY A 109 -4.64 1.09 2.43
CA GLY A 109 -3.58 0.09 2.47
C GLY A 109 -2.74 0.17 3.75
N TYR A 110 -2.56 1.36 4.32
CA TYR A 110 -1.93 1.52 5.62
C TYR A 110 -2.78 0.92 6.74
N VAL A 111 -4.11 1.10 6.69
CA VAL A 111 -5.04 0.52 7.68
C VAL A 111 -4.96 -1.01 7.65
N LEU A 112 -5.07 -1.63 6.46
CA LEU A 112 -4.97 -3.09 6.31
C LEU A 112 -3.62 -3.61 6.83
N ARG A 113 -2.52 -2.95 6.45
CA ARG A 113 -1.18 -3.28 6.97
C ARG A 113 -1.15 -3.19 8.50
N ARG A 114 -1.71 -2.13 9.07
CA ARG A 114 -1.66 -1.86 10.51
C ARG A 114 -2.39 -2.95 11.30
N ILE A 115 -3.60 -3.31 10.90
CA ILE A 115 -4.40 -4.32 11.62
C ILE A 115 -3.77 -5.72 11.48
N LEU A 116 -3.27 -6.09 10.30
CA LEU A 116 -2.58 -7.38 10.10
C LEU A 116 -1.31 -7.48 10.98
N ARG A 117 -0.45 -6.46 10.95
CA ARG A 117 0.79 -6.44 11.76
C ARG A 117 0.49 -6.43 13.25
N ARG A 118 -0.58 -5.76 13.68
CA ARG A 118 -1.04 -5.77 15.07
C ARG A 118 -1.57 -7.16 15.46
N ALA A 119 -2.33 -7.84 14.61
CA ALA A 119 -2.75 -9.23 14.84
C ALA A 119 -1.53 -10.16 14.99
N MET A 120 -0.54 -10.05 14.11
CA MET A 120 0.69 -10.85 14.18
C MET A 120 1.48 -10.64 15.48
N ARG A 121 1.52 -9.40 15.99
CA ARG A 121 2.14 -9.11 17.29
C ARG A 121 1.45 -9.87 18.42
N TYR A 122 0.12 -9.80 18.50
CA TYR A 122 -0.62 -10.54 19.52
C TYR A 122 -0.52 -12.07 19.30
N GLY A 123 -0.39 -12.52 18.05
CA GLY A 123 -0.04 -13.90 17.73
C GLY A 123 1.27 -14.34 18.39
N ARG A 124 2.29 -13.48 18.42
CA ARG A 124 3.55 -13.76 19.15
C ARG A 124 3.38 -13.87 20.65
N ILE A 125 2.51 -13.06 21.25
CA ILE A 125 2.19 -13.14 22.70
C ILE A 125 1.51 -14.48 23.02
N LEU A 126 0.61 -14.92 22.14
CA LEU A 126 -0.04 -16.24 22.25
C LEU A 126 0.87 -17.40 21.83
N LYS A 127 2.08 -17.13 21.30
CA LYS A 127 3.01 -18.12 20.76
C LYS A 127 2.42 -18.93 19.59
N LEU A 128 1.55 -18.32 18.81
CA LEU A 128 1.00 -18.91 17.59
C LEU A 128 2.11 -19.20 16.58
N GLU A 129 1.94 -20.30 15.83
CA GLU A 129 2.83 -20.68 14.75
C GLU A 129 2.78 -19.69 13.59
N ARG A 130 3.72 -19.84 12.64
CA ARG A 130 3.73 -19.04 11.42
C ARG A 130 2.48 -19.34 10.60
N LYS A 131 2.03 -18.37 9.80
CA LYS A 131 0.91 -18.55 8.86
C LYS A 131 -0.44 -18.78 9.54
N PHE A 132 -0.58 -18.38 10.81
CA PHE A 132 -1.81 -18.57 11.59
C PHE A 132 -2.96 -17.68 11.11
N LEU A 133 -2.67 -16.58 10.38
CA LEU A 133 -3.74 -15.72 9.86
C LEU A 133 -4.54 -16.39 8.74
N ILE A 134 -3.94 -17.34 8.01
CA ILE A 134 -4.61 -18.04 6.91
C ILE A 134 -5.77 -18.93 7.37
N PRO A 135 -5.60 -19.86 8.33
CA PRO A 135 -6.74 -20.63 8.84
C PRO A 135 -7.81 -19.71 9.44
N LEU A 136 -7.44 -18.64 10.15
CA LEU A 136 -8.40 -17.68 10.69
C LEU A 136 -9.17 -16.92 9.60
N ALA A 137 -8.49 -16.47 8.55
CA ALA A 137 -9.14 -15.82 7.41
C ALA A 137 -10.14 -16.76 6.72
N LYS A 138 -9.79 -18.04 6.57
CA LYS A 138 -10.70 -19.06 6.03
C LYS A 138 -11.97 -19.23 6.87
N GLU A 139 -11.84 -19.22 8.20
CA GLU A 139 -13.01 -19.26 9.09
C GLU A 139 -13.92 -18.05 8.87
N VAL A 140 -13.36 -16.83 8.74
CA VAL A 140 -14.15 -15.63 8.43
C VAL A 140 -14.87 -15.78 7.10
N ILE A 141 -14.18 -16.19 6.04
CA ILE A 141 -14.79 -16.37 4.71
C ILE A 141 -15.93 -17.38 4.79
N ASN A 142 -15.70 -18.53 5.42
CA ASN A 142 -16.72 -19.57 5.52
C ASN A 142 -17.96 -19.11 6.32
N PHE A 143 -17.76 -18.31 7.37
CA PHE A 143 -18.86 -17.78 8.18
C PHE A 143 -19.68 -16.72 7.42
N TYR A 144 -19.02 -15.87 6.63
CA TYR A 144 -19.68 -14.72 5.97
C TYR A 144 -20.08 -14.98 4.50
N GLN A 145 -19.67 -16.09 3.87
CA GLN A 145 -19.88 -16.33 2.43
C GLN A 145 -21.33 -16.25 1.96
N ASP A 146 -22.30 -16.65 2.79
CA ASP A 146 -23.72 -16.65 2.40
C ASP A 146 -24.32 -15.23 2.39
N PHE A 147 -23.75 -14.32 3.19
CA PHE A 147 -24.18 -12.92 3.28
C PHE A 147 -23.33 -11.99 2.42
N TYR A 148 -22.05 -12.34 2.22
CA TYR A 148 -21.05 -11.59 1.46
C TYR A 148 -20.32 -12.53 0.49
N PRO A 149 -20.97 -12.93 -0.63
CA PRO A 149 -20.43 -13.89 -1.60
C PRO A 149 -19.05 -13.49 -2.16
N GLU A 150 -18.76 -12.18 -2.23
CA GLU A 150 -17.50 -11.66 -2.73
C GLU A 150 -16.28 -12.10 -1.89
N THR A 151 -16.50 -12.43 -0.60
CA THR A 151 -15.45 -12.99 0.26
C THR A 151 -15.02 -14.38 -0.19
N LYS A 152 -15.96 -15.17 -0.71
CA LYS A 152 -15.72 -16.51 -1.24
C LYS A 152 -15.19 -16.46 -2.67
N GLU A 153 -15.80 -15.66 -3.53
CA GLU A 153 -15.40 -15.49 -4.93
C GLU A 153 -13.95 -15.03 -5.06
N LYS A 154 -13.50 -14.13 -4.17
CA LYS A 154 -12.13 -13.59 -4.17
C LYS A 154 -11.19 -14.28 -3.19
N GLN A 155 -11.56 -15.46 -2.67
CA GLN A 155 -10.84 -16.17 -1.61
C GLN A 155 -9.34 -16.33 -1.93
N GLU A 156 -8.98 -16.75 -3.14
CA GLU A 156 -7.57 -16.96 -3.48
C GLU A 156 -6.76 -15.66 -3.43
N ALA A 157 -7.28 -14.59 -4.04
CA ALA A 157 -6.63 -13.29 -4.06
C ALA A 157 -6.49 -12.69 -2.65
N LEU A 158 -7.52 -12.81 -1.82
CA LEU A 158 -7.53 -12.23 -0.48
C LEU A 158 -6.59 -12.99 0.47
N LEU A 159 -6.57 -14.33 0.40
CA LEU A 159 -5.65 -15.14 1.19
C LEU A 159 -4.21 -14.89 0.76
N GLU A 160 -3.96 -14.66 -0.52
CA GLU A 160 -2.63 -14.31 -1.03
C GLU A 160 -2.15 -12.93 -0.52
N ILE A 161 -3.05 -11.95 -0.41
CA ILE A 161 -2.75 -10.64 0.17
C ILE A 161 -2.32 -10.79 1.64
N ILE A 162 -3.10 -11.52 2.44
CA ILE A 162 -2.83 -11.76 3.86
C ILE A 162 -1.51 -12.54 4.01
N ARG A 163 -1.33 -13.63 3.25
CA ARG A 163 -0.13 -14.48 3.28
C ARG A 163 1.14 -13.70 3.00
N LYS A 164 1.14 -12.89 1.93
CA LYS A 164 2.31 -12.07 1.55
C LYS A 164 2.71 -11.10 2.64
N GLU A 165 1.74 -10.46 3.28
CA GLU A 165 2.02 -9.50 4.35
C GLU A 165 2.52 -10.20 5.61
N GLU A 166 1.95 -11.36 5.96
CA GLU A 166 2.41 -12.17 7.07
C GLU A 166 3.86 -12.64 6.88
N GLU A 167 4.17 -13.25 5.74
CA GLU A 167 5.53 -13.71 5.41
C GLU A 167 6.54 -12.56 5.36
N LYS A 168 6.12 -11.38 4.91
CA LYS A 168 6.96 -10.19 4.85
C LYS A 168 7.26 -9.66 6.25
N PHE A 169 6.24 -9.44 7.07
CA PHE A 169 6.42 -8.82 8.38
C PHE A 169 7.05 -9.79 9.40
N GLU A 170 6.81 -11.09 9.26
CA GLU A 170 7.42 -12.09 10.13
C GLU A 170 8.95 -12.02 10.14
N LYS A 171 9.57 -11.72 8.99
CA LYS A 171 11.02 -11.57 8.85
C LYS A 171 11.58 -10.43 9.71
N THR A 172 10.82 -9.36 9.92
CA THR A 172 11.26 -8.18 10.66
C THR A 172 10.71 -8.12 12.09
N LEU A 173 9.61 -8.83 12.38
CA LEU A 173 8.90 -8.76 13.66
C LEU A 173 9.81 -9.10 14.86
N GLY A 174 10.54 -10.21 14.79
CA GLY A 174 11.42 -10.63 15.89
C GLY A 174 12.55 -9.63 16.17
N LEU A 175 13.18 -9.11 15.12
CA LEU A 175 14.23 -8.10 15.24
C LEU A 175 13.68 -6.76 15.75
N GLY A 176 12.51 -6.34 15.25
CA GLY A 176 11.85 -5.11 15.68
C GLY A 176 11.41 -5.16 17.14
N LEU A 177 10.89 -6.29 17.63
CA LEU A 177 10.55 -6.47 19.05
C LEU A 177 11.80 -6.40 19.94
N LYS A 178 12.90 -7.06 19.56
CA LYS A 178 14.18 -6.96 20.28
C LYS A 178 14.71 -5.54 20.31
N HIS A 179 14.61 -4.82 19.19
CA HIS A 179 15.02 -3.41 19.12
C HIS A 179 14.15 -2.52 20.02
N PHE A 180 12.83 -2.71 19.99
CA PHE A 180 11.89 -2.01 20.86
C PHE A 180 12.24 -2.20 22.34
N GLU A 181 12.48 -3.44 22.78
CA GLU A 181 12.89 -3.72 24.15
C GLU A 181 14.19 -3.01 24.55
N LYS A 182 15.16 -2.91 23.62
CA LYS A 182 16.41 -2.20 23.86
C LYS A 182 16.20 -0.70 24.10
N ILE A 183 15.39 -0.03 23.26
CA ILE A 183 15.13 1.40 23.40
C ILE A 183 14.20 1.70 24.57
N ALA A 184 13.25 0.79 24.86
CA ALA A 184 12.31 0.91 25.97
C ALA A 184 13.00 0.99 27.34
N LYS A 185 14.14 0.29 27.51
CA LYS A 185 14.96 0.35 28.74
C LYS A 185 15.47 1.75 29.10
N LYS A 186 15.47 2.70 28.15
CA LYS A 186 15.87 4.09 28.41
C LYS A 186 14.80 4.91 29.15
N GLY A 187 13.57 4.40 29.29
CA GLY A 187 12.46 5.08 29.96
C GLY A 187 11.70 6.09 29.10
N SER A 188 12.19 6.40 27.89
CA SER A 188 11.50 7.22 26.88
C SER A 188 11.91 6.81 25.48
N ILE A 189 10.98 6.87 24.53
CA ILE A 189 11.23 6.60 23.11
C ILE A 189 11.12 7.91 22.34
N SER A 190 12.21 8.31 21.69
CA SER A 190 12.24 9.49 20.83
C SER A 190 11.47 9.27 19.53
N GLY A 191 11.07 10.37 18.88
CA GLY A 191 10.41 10.32 17.58
C GLY A 191 11.25 9.63 16.49
N GLN A 192 12.57 9.77 16.54
CA GLN A 192 13.50 9.13 15.60
C GLN A 192 13.62 7.63 15.83
N GLU A 193 13.66 7.17 17.07
CA GLU A 193 13.66 5.74 17.39
C GLU A 193 12.33 5.08 16.99
N ALA A 194 11.20 5.75 17.22
CA ALA A 194 9.90 5.30 16.75
C ALA A 194 9.82 5.27 15.22
N PHE A 195 10.41 6.27 14.54
CA PHE A 195 10.50 6.32 13.09
C PHE A 195 11.38 5.20 12.54
N HIS A 196 12.48 4.86 13.23
CA HIS A 196 13.32 3.73 12.86
C HIS A 196 12.57 2.38 12.96
N LEU A 197 11.77 2.17 14.02
CA LEU A 197 10.87 1.02 14.13
C LEU A 197 9.89 0.95 12.96
N PHE A 198 9.35 2.09 12.54
CA PHE A 198 8.44 2.19 11.41
C PHE A 198 9.11 1.88 10.06
N ASP A 199 10.18 2.59 9.73
CA ASP A 199 10.81 2.55 8.40
C ASP A 199 11.64 1.28 8.19
N THR A 200 12.41 0.87 9.21
CA THR A 200 13.32 -0.28 9.10
C THR A 200 12.64 -1.60 9.42
N TYR A 201 11.88 -1.65 10.52
CA TYR A 201 11.26 -2.91 10.99
C TYR A 201 9.79 -3.05 10.59
N GLY A 202 9.19 -1.99 10.04
CA GLY A 202 7.82 -2.01 9.57
C GLY A 202 6.78 -1.87 10.68
N PHE A 203 7.09 -1.33 11.84
CA PHE A 203 6.12 -1.26 12.92
C PHE A 203 5.22 -0.03 12.71
N PRO A 204 3.89 -0.19 12.51
CA PRO A 204 3.01 0.97 12.48
C PRO A 204 3.17 1.82 13.75
N PHE A 205 2.98 3.13 13.64
CA PHE A 205 3.23 4.03 14.76
C PHE A 205 2.33 3.71 15.95
N GLU A 206 1.06 3.41 15.69
CA GLU A 206 0.06 3.05 16.71
C GLU A 206 0.41 1.73 17.40
N PHE A 207 1.09 0.83 16.68
CA PHE A 207 1.63 -0.39 17.29
C PHE A 207 2.77 -0.04 18.26
N VAL A 208 3.71 0.85 17.88
CA VAL A 208 4.77 1.33 18.79
C VAL A 208 4.19 2.06 20.00
N GLU A 209 3.20 2.92 19.77
CA GLU A 209 2.49 3.64 20.83
C GLU A 209 1.81 2.68 21.82
N GLU A 210 1.13 1.65 21.31
CA GLU A 210 0.49 0.65 22.15
C GLU A 210 1.52 -0.07 23.03
N MET A 211 2.65 -0.50 22.47
CA MET A 211 3.73 -1.13 23.24
C MET A 211 4.33 -0.20 24.30
N ALA A 212 4.56 1.07 23.94
CA ALA A 212 5.11 2.06 24.87
C ALA A 212 4.15 2.29 26.04
N ARG A 213 2.86 2.43 25.77
CA ARG A 213 1.81 2.61 26.78
C ARG A 213 1.72 1.43 27.74
N GLU A 214 1.81 0.20 27.24
CA GLU A 214 1.78 -1.01 28.08
C GLU A 214 2.96 -1.09 29.06
N LYS A 215 4.10 -0.50 28.71
CA LYS A 215 5.28 -0.39 29.59
C LYS A 215 5.33 0.91 30.39
N GLY A 216 4.32 1.79 30.27
CA GLY A 216 4.32 3.10 30.93
C GLY A 216 5.39 4.07 30.42
N ILE A 217 5.87 3.88 29.19
CA ILE A 217 6.97 4.65 28.60
C ILE A 217 6.41 5.82 27.78
N LYS A 218 7.02 7.00 27.93
CA LYS A 218 6.67 8.18 27.12
C LYS A 218 7.20 8.01 25.68
N LEU A 219 6.34 8.31 24.72
CA LEU A 219 6.65 8.29 23.28
C LEU A 219 6.48 9.70 22.70
N ASP A 220 7.52 10.21 22.06
CA ASP A 220 7.48 11.51 21.38
C ASP A 220 6.78 11.39 20.01
N LYS A 221 5.47 11.69 20.03
CA LYS A 221 4.63 11.67 18.82
C LYS A 221 5.01 12.77 17.83
N LYS A 222 5.35 13.96 18.33
CA LYS A 222 5.65 15.12 17.48
C LYS A 222 6.95 14.89 16.72
N GLY A 223 7.98 14.40 17.40
CA GLY A 223 9.23 14.03 16.75
C GLY A 223 9.07 12.92 15.71
N PHE A 224 8.16 11.96 15.93
CA PHE A 224 7.85 10.94 14.92
C PHE A 224 7.24 11.57 13.68
N GLN A 225 6.24 12.45 13.83
CA GLN A 225 5.61 13.15 12.71
C GLN A 225 6.64 13.98 11.93
N GLU A 226 7.51 14.71 12.61
CA GLU A 226 8.58 15.47 11.97
C GLU A 226 9.55 14.56 11.21
N ALA A 227 9.98 13.44 11.80
CA ALA A 227 10.85 12.47 11.13
C ALA A 227 10.18 11.82 9.93
N PHE A 228 8.89 11.46 10.06
CA PHE A 228 8.07 10.90 8.98
C PHE A 228 7.89 11.91 7.84
N GLU A 229 7.62 13.17 8.14
CA GLU A 229 7.52 14.23 7.15
C GLU A 229 8.86 14.51 6.47
N ARG A 230 9.97 14.55 7.21
CA ARG A 230 11.31 14.69 6.64
C ARG A 230 11.59 13.52 5.69
N HIS A 231 11.31 12.28 6.09
CA HIS A 231 11.49 11.12 5.23
C HIS A 231 10.55 11.15 4.02
N ARG A 232 9.31 11.61 4.17
CA ARG A 232 8.36 11.80 3.06
C ARG A 232 8.86 12.88 2.12
N LYS A 233 9.40 14.00 2.61
CA LYS A 233 10.02 15.08 1.82
C LYS A 233 11.30 14.61 1.13
N VAL A 234 12.15 13.82 1.76
CA VAL A 234 13.35 13.22 1.13
C VAL A 234 12.95 12.18 0.09
N SER A 235 11.97 11.33 0.41
CA SER A 235 11.39 10.37 -0.53
C SER A 235 10.65 11.05 -1.66
N ARG A 236 10.09 12.25 -1.44
CA ARG A 236 9.42 13.10 -2.44
C ARG A 236 10.37 13.98 -3.22
N ALA A 237 11.46 14.49 -2.68
CA ALA A 237 12.51 15.22 -3.40
C ALA A 237 13.39 14.22 -4.17
N GLY A 238 13.58 13.04 -3.59
CA GLY A 238 13.87 11.81 -4.29
C GLY A 238 12.83 11.62 -5.38
N ALA A 239 11.54 11.47 -5.07
CA ALA A 239 10.46 11.28 -6.04
C ALA A 239 10.41 12.36 -7.12
N GLU A 240 10.69 13.63 -6.85
CA GLU A 240 10.64 14.75 -7.78
C GLU A 240 11.92 14.83 -8.62
N LYS A 241 13.05 14.33 -8.12
CA LYS A 241 14.14 13.91 -9.01
C LYS A 241 13.71 12.68 -9.81
N LYS A 242 12.99 11.75 -9.17
CA LYS A 242 12.57 10.45 -9.69
C LYS A 242 11.25 10.41 -10.50
N PHE A 243 10.65 11.56 -10.77
CA PHE A 243 9.36 11.83 -11.43
C PHE A 243 9.27 13.27 -11.90
N GLY A 244 10.35 14.05 -11.78
CA GLY A 244 10.52 15.27 -12.54
C GLY A 244 10.74 14.83 -13.97
N GLY A 245 9.66 14.83 -14.75
CA GLY A 245 9.77 15.07 -16.18
C GLY A 245 10.80 16.17 -16.34
N VAL A 246 11.91 15.80 -16.97
CA VAL A 246 13.17 16.51 -17.10
C VAL A 246 13.20 17.83 -16.32
N GLY A 247 13.81 17.80 -15.12
CA GLY A 247 14.04 19.01 -14.34
C GLY A 247 14.53 20.14 -15.24
N LYS A 248 14.12 21.39 -14.94
CA LYS A 248 14.20 22.63 -15.76
C LYS A 248 15.58 23.04 -16.35
N GLY A 249 16.50 22.12 -16.60
CA GLY A 249 17.69 22.23 -17.44
C GLY A 249 17.81 21.01 -18.37
N ALA A 250 16.79 20.77 -19.21
CA ALA A 250 16.71 19.65 -20.14
C ALA A 250 17.79 19.70 -21.24
N GLY A 251 18.95 19.10 -21.01
CA GLY A 251 19.94 18.88 -22.07
C GLY A 251 19.50 17.75 -23.03
N TYR A 252 20.04 17.76 -24.25
CA TYR A 252 19.80 16.76 -25.31
C TYR A 252 19.95 15.29 -24.83
N GLN A 253 20.88 15.02 -23.90
CA GLN A 253 21.04 13.68 -23.31
C GLN A 253 19.82 13.21 -22.52
N SER A 254 19.11 14.12 -21.85
CA SER A 254 17.88 13.76 -21.15
C SER A 254 16.76 13.38 -22.12
N ALA A 255 16.70 14.02 -23.29
CA ALA A 255 15.73 13.68 -24.33
C ALA A 255 15.99 12.28 -24.90
N LYS A 256 17.26 11.90 -25.09
CA LYS A 256 17.65 10.54 -25.52
C LYS A 256 17.19 9.48 -24.51
N LEU A 257 17.51 9.66 -23.22
CA LEU A 257 17.12 8.73 -22.17
C LEU A 257 15.60 8.68 -21.96
N HIS A 258 14.90 9.77 -22.26
CA HIS A 258 13.45 9.81 -22.19
C HIS A 258 12.80 8.99 -23.30
N THR A 259 13.22 9.15 -24.55
CA THR A 259 12.80 8.27 -25.64
C THR A 259 13.19 6.81 -25.37
N ALA A 260 14.36 6.56 -24.76
CA ALA A 260 14.77 5.21 -24.37
C ALA A 260 13.81 4.57 -23.35
N THR A 261 13.24 5.38 -22.45
CA THR A 261 12.28 4.92 -21.45
C THR A 261 10.99 4.41 -22.11
N HIS A 262 10.48 5.11 -23.14
CA HIS A 262 9.30 4.69 -23.88
C HIS A 262 9.56 3.38 -24.66
N LEU A 263 10.73 3.26 -25.29
CA LEU A 263 11.13 2.02 -25.96
C LEU A 263 11.24 0.85 -24.97
N LEU A 264 11.85 1.08 -23.81
CA LEU A 264 11.95 0.07 -22.75
C LEU A 264 10.57 -0.36 -22.27
N HIS A 265 9.65 0.58 -22.08
CA HIS A 265 8.32 0.27 -21.59
C HIS A 265 7.53 -0.59 -22.59
N ALA A 266 7.52 -0.20 -23.86
CA ALA A 266 6.89 -1.00 -24.92
C ALA A 266 7.53 -2.40 -25.04
N ALA A 267 8.87 -2.48 -24.97
CA ALA A 267 9.58 -3.76 -25.00
C ALA A 267 9.21 -4.67 -23.81
N LEU A 268 9.12 -4.11 -22.59
CA LEU A 268 8.69 -4.86 -21.41
C LEU A 268 7.26 -5.39 -21.56
N ARG A 269 6.35 -4.59 -22.12
CA ARG A 269 4.96 -5.01 -22.38
C ARG A 269 4.88 -6.12 -23.42
N GLN A 270 5.72 -6.08 -24.45
CA GLN A 270 5.75 -7.11 -25.48
C GLN A 270 6.37 -8.43 -25.00
N VAL A 271 7.44 -8.37 -24.20
CA VAL A 271 8.15 -9.56 -23.71
C VAL A 271 7.46 -10.18 -22.50
N LEU A 272 7.04 -9.36 -21.52
CA LEU A 272 6.48 -9.86 -20.26
C LEU A 272 4.94 -9.91 -20.27
N GLY A 273 4.27 -9.08 -21.07
CA GLY A 273 2.81 -9.03 -21.17
C GLY A 273 2.18 -7.67 -20.83
N GLU A 274 0.89 -7.52 -21.12
CA GLU A 274 0.18 -6.24 -20.98
C GLU A 274 -0.08 -5.79 -19.54
N HIS A 275 0.16 -6.65 -18.54
CA HIS A 275 0.06 -6.29 -17.13
C HIS A 275 1.19 -5.37 -16.66
N ILE A 276 2.24 -5.20 -17.47
CA ILE A 276 3.29 -4.22 -17.18
C ILE A 276 2.70 -2.81 -17.27
N ARG A 277 2.72 -2.12 -16.13
CA ARG A 277 2.33 -0.72 -15.98
C ARG A 277 3.49 0.03 -15.32
N GLN A 278 3.70 1.28 -15.73
CA GLN A 278 4.70 2.14 -15.10
C GLN A 278 4.30 2.47 -13.66
N MET A 279 5.16 2.12 -12.71
CA MET A 279 5.04 2.44 -11.29
C MET A 279 5.92 3.64 -10.90
N GLY A 280 6.92 3.96 -11.70
CA GLY A 280 7.73 5.17 -11.58
C GLY A 280 8.86 5.29 -12.60
N SER A 281 9.34 6.50 -12.86
CA SER A 281 10.41 6.72 -13.84
C SER A 281 11.25 7.95 -13.54
N ASP A 282 12.57 7.78 -13.52
CA ASP A 282 13.58 8.77 -13.14
C ASP A 282 14.67 8.83 -14.20
N ILE A 283 14.94 10.02 -14.71
CA ILE A 283 15.95 10.24 -15.73
C ILE A 283 16.91 11.31 -15.25
N ASN A 284 18.20 11.03 -15.35
CA ASN A 284 19.25 12.02 -15.20
C ASN A 284 20.20 11.95 -16.42
N PRO A 285 21.17 12.87 -16.57
CA PRO A 285 22.01 12.90 -17.78
C PRO A 285 22.85 11.64 -18.05
N GLN A 286 23.01 10.74 -17.08
CA GLN A 286 23.87 9.56 -17.18
C GLN A 286 23.11 8.23 -17.23
N ARG A 287 21.87 8.17 -16.72
CA ARG A 287 21.09 6.93 -16.61
C ARG A 287 19.59 7.19 -16.53
N LEU A 288 18.83 6.16 -16.87
CA LEU A 288 17.41 6.07 -16.56
C LEU A 288 17.15 4.97 -15.53
N ARG A 289 16.07 5.14 -14.77
CA ARG A 289 15.52 4.14 -13.87
C ARG A 289 14.02 4.04 -14.09
N PHE A 290 13.56 2.84 -14.40
CA PHE A 290 12.18 2.54 -14.70
C PHE A 290 11.64 1.49 -13.73
N ASP A 291 10.57 1.82 -13.02
CA ASP A 291 9.90 0.97 -12.06
C ASP A 291 8.56 0.52 -12.66
N PHE A 292 8.27 -0.77 -12.64
CA PHE A 292 7.11 -1.35 -13.33
C PHE A 292 6.43 -2.47 -12.54
N SER A 293 5.13 -2.69 -12.79
CA SER A 293 4.35 -3.73 -12.11
C SER A 293 4.71 -5.12 -12.63
N HIS A 294 5.44 -5.86 -11.81
CA HIS A 294 5.80 -7.24 -12.08
C HIS A 294 6.17 -7.92 -10.75
N SER A 295 5.61 -9.10 -10.48
CA SER A 295 5.80 -9.79 -9.20
C SER A 295 7.03 -10.67 -9.17
N GLN A 296 7.44 -11.21 -10.32
CA GLN A 296 8.55 -12.14 -10.46
C GLN A 296 9.85 -11.41 -10.82
N LYS A 297 10.99 -12.06 -10.59
CA LYS A 297 12.28 -11.56 -11.06
C LYS A 297 12.41 -11.92 -12.53
N MET A 298 12.79 -10.96 -13.37
CA MET A 298 13.07 -11.24 -14.77
C MET A 298 14.24 -12.23 -14.87
N THR A 299 14.05 -13.24 -15.72
CA THR A 299 15.09 -14.19 -16.10
C THR A 299 16.18 -13.47 -16.91
N PRO A 300 17.43 -13.99 -16.92
CA PRO A 300 18.47 -13.44 -17.78
C PRO A 300 18.08 -13.38 -19.25
N GLN A 301 17.26 -14.33 -19.72
CA GLN A 301 16.77 -14.38 -21.08
C GLN A 301 15.78 -13.25 -21.38
N GLU A 302 14.79 -13.01 -20.50
CA GLU A 302 13.84 -11.89 -20.66
C GLU A 302 14.55 -10.54 -20.63
N ILE A 303 15.55 -10.36 -19.75
CA ILE A 303 16.34 -9.13 -19.70
C ILE A 303 17.06 -8.90 -21.04
N LYS A 304 17.68 -9.95 -21.57
CA LYS A 304 18.38 -9.89 -22.86
C LYS A 304 17.41 -9.59 -24.00
N GLU A 305 16.26 -10.25 -24.04
CA GLU A 305 15.25 -10.05 -25.07
C GLU A 305 14.70 -8.61 -25.09
N VAL A 306 14.43 -8.05 -23.92
CA VAL A 306 14.03 -6.64 -23.78
C VAL A 306 15.14 -5.70 -24.27
N GLU A 307 16.40 -5.93 -23.87
CA GLU A 307 17.54 -5.12 -24.33
C GLU A 307 17.73 -5.20 -25.85
N ASP A 308 17.65 -6.41 -26.42
CA ASP A 308 17.81 -6.66 -27.86
C ASP A 308 16.66 -6.01 -28.66
N LEU A 309 15.43 -6.06 -28.15
CA LEU A 309 14.27 -5.43 -28.78
C LEU A 309 14.40 -3.90 -28.80
N VAL A 310 14.80 -3.28 -27.70
CA VAL A 310 15.04 -1.83 -27.64
C VAL A 310 16.14 -1.43 -28.63
N ASN A 311 17.26 -2.15 -28.66
CA ASN A 311 18.37 -1.87 -29.58
C ASN A 311 17.97 -2.06 -31.05
N ARG A 312 17.13 -3.05 -31.36
CA ARG A 312 16.58 -3.24 -32.71
C ARG A 312 15.76 -2.01 -33.14
N LYS A 313 14.89 -1.52 -32.27
CA LYS A 313 14.06 -0.33 -32.52
C LYS A 313 14.87 0.96 -32.61
N ILE A 314 15.99 1.05 -31.90
CA ILE A 314 16.97 2.13 -32.09
C ILE A 314 17.61 2.05 -33.48
N LYS A 315 18.07 0.87 -33.90
CA LYS A 315 18.69 0.66 -35.22
C LYS A 315 17.74 0.93 -36.39
N GLU A 316 16.45 0.67 -36.23
CA GLU A 316 15.41 0.99 -37.23
C GLU A 316 15.25 2.51 -37.45
N GLY A 317 15.77 3.37 -36.56
CA GLY A 317 15.75 4.82 -36.74
C GLY A 317 14.33 5.40 -36.84
N LEU A 318 13.40 4.86 -36.06
CA LEU A 318 11.98 5.22 -36.06
C LEU A 318 11.78 6.70 -35.72
N LYS A 319 10.84 7.35 -36.40
CA LYS A 319 10.46 8.74 -36.14
C LYS A 319 9.60 8.83 -34.88
N VAL A 320 9.86 9.85 -34.06
CA VAL A 320 9.07 10.20 -32.87
C VAL A 320 8.16 11.37 -33.21
N GLU A 321 6.85 11.19 -33.07
CA GLU A 321 5.84 12.19 -33.41
C GLU A 321 5.12 12.68 -32.16
N LYS A 322 4.96 14.01 -32.03
CA LYS A 322 4.19 14.66 -30.98
C LYS A 322 2.86 15.16 -31.55
N LYS A 323 1.74 14.83 -30.90
CA LYS A 323 0.43 15.42 -31.16
C LYS A 323 -0.19 15.92 -29.86
N GLU A 324 -0.89 17.04 -29.90
CA GLU A 324 -1.70 17.53 -28.78
C GLU A 324 -3.16 17.25 -29.08
N MET A 325 -3.86 16.65 -28.11
CA MET A 325 -5.25 16.23 -28.27
C MET A 325 -5.95 16.12 -26.91
N PRO A 326 -7.30 16.09 -26.87
CA PRO A 326 -8.04 15.83 -25.65
C PRO A 326 -7.67 14.49 -25.00
N TYR A 327 -7.58 14.46 -23.66
CA TYR A 327 -7.25 13.25 -22.89
C TYR A 327 -8.12 12.04 -23.25
N GLN A 328 -9.43 12.25 -23.40
CA GLN A 328 -10.38 11.19 -23.74
C GLN A 328 -10.13 10.60 -25.13
N GLU A 329 -9.69 11.42 -26.08
CA GLU A 329 -9.36 10.98 -27.44
C GLU A 329 -8.04 10.20 -27.45
N ALA A 330 -7.01 10.70 -26.74
CA ALA A 330 -5.73 10.00 -26.57
C ALA A 330 -5.91 8.59 -26.02
N VAL A 331 -6.74 8.42 -24.99
CA VAL A 331 -7.00 7.09 -24.39
C VAL A 331 -7.78 6.19 -25.37
N LYS A 332 -8.76 6.71 -26.11
CA LYS A 332 -9.49 5.95 -27.14
C LYS A 332 -8.56 5.49 -28.28
N GLU A 333 -7.57 6.29 -28.62
CA GLU A 333 -6.53 5.98 -29.60
C GLU A 333 -5.47 4.96 -29.13
N GLY A 334 -5.62 4.44 -27.89
CA GLY A 334 -4.71 3.46 -27.31
C GLY A 334 -3.45 4.06 -26.67
N ALA A 335 -3.40 5.37 -26.42
CA ALA A 335 -2.28 5.97 -25.70
C ALA A 335 -2.29 5.51 -24.24
N LEU A 336 -1.15 5.01 -23.76
CA LEU A 336 -1.01 4.61 -22.37
C LEU A 336 -1.00 5.84 -21.46
N ALA A 337 -1.81 5.79 -20.40
CA ALA A 337 -1.94 6.81 -19.37
C ALA A 337 -1.68 6.18 -17.99
N PHE A 338 -0.78 6.77 -17.20
CA PHE A 338 -0.26 6.10 -15.99
C PHE A 338 -0.85 6.63 -14.68
N PHE A 339 -1.24 7.91 -14.63
CA PHE A 339 -1.79 8.53 -13.43
C PHE A 339 -3.02 9.37 -13.77
N LYS A 340 -4.22 8.79 -13.65
CA LYS A 340 -5.51 9.41 -14.02
C LYS A 340 -5.79 10.76 -13.34
N GLU A 341 -5.19 11.01 -12.17
CA GLU A 341 -5.52 12.17 -11.31
C GLU A 341 -4.74 13.45 -11.65
N LYS A 342 -3.91 13.47 -12.70
CA LYS A 342 -2.97 14.59 -12.95
C LYS A 342 -2.89 15.12 -14.39
N TYR A 343 -3.71 14.63 -15.32
CA TYR A 343 -3.63 15.11 -16.70
C TYR A 343 -4.57 16.32 -16.94
N PRO A 344 -4.08 17.40 -17.58
CA PRO A 344 -4.94 18.48 -18.06
C PRO A 344 -5.89 17.97 -19.17
N GLU A 345 -6.90 18.77 -19.53
CA GLU A 345 -7.89 18.40 -20.57
C GLU A 345 -7.23 18.12 -21.93
N ILE A 346 -6.23 18.93 -22.31
CA ILE A 346 -5.40 18.73 -23.51
C ILE A 346 -4.06 18.14 -23.08
N VAL A 347 -3.68 17.03 -23.69
CA VAL A 347 -2.45 16.30 -23.39
C VAL A 347 -1.55 16.18 -24.61
N SER A 348 -0.23 16.09 -24.37
CA SER A 348 0.74 15.72 -25.40
C SER A 348 0.88 14.20 -25.48
N VAL A 349 0.68 13.64 -26.67
CA VAL A 349 0.85 12.22 -26.99
C VAL A 349 2.10 12.08 -27.86
N TYR A 350 3.04 11.26 -27.40
CA TYR A 350 4.22 10.89 -28.17
C TYR A 350 4.05 9.49 -28.75
N SER A 351 4.26 9.36 -30.06
CA SER A 351 4.18 8.10 -30.79
C SER A 351 5.53 7.78 -31.43
N ILE A 352 6.05 6.58 -31.18
CA ILE A 352 7.25 6.07 -31.83
C ILE A 352 6.80 5.04 -32.86
N ASN A 353 6.39 5.53 -34.03
CA ASN A 353 5.70 4.74 -35.05
C ASN A 353 4.57 3.90 -34.39
N ASN A 354 4.45 2.61 -34.73
CA ASN A 354 3.47 1.69 -34.15
C ASN A 354 4.00 0.94 -32.91
N PHE A 355 5.14 1.33 -32.34
CA PHE A 355 5.78 0.57 -31.25
C PHE A 355 5.39 1.07 -29.85
N SER A 356 5.32 2.40 -29.65
CA SER A 356 4.91 3.01 -28.39
C SER A 356 4.01 4.22 -28.68
N LYS A 357 2.95 4.37 -27.89
CA LYS A 357 2.07 5.55 -27.86
C LYS A 357 1.75 5.88 -26.40
N GLU A 358 2.28 6.98 -25.89
CA GLU A 358 2.20 7.32 -24.47
C GLU A 358 1.91 8.80 -24.26
N ILE A 359 1.09 9.12 -23.24
CA ILE A 359 0.84 10.50 -22.84
C ILE A 359 2.04 11.00 -22.03
N CYS A 360 2.77 11.98 -22.56
CA CYS A 360 4.00 12.46 -21.94
C CYS A 360 4.25 13.96 -22.22
N ALA A 361 4.87 14.65 -21.26
CA ALA A 361 5.15 16.08 -21.32
C ALA A 361 6.65 16.44 -21.33
N GLY A 362 7.54 15.45 -21.36
CA GLY A 362 8.99 15.69 -21.40
C GLY A 362 9.57 15.76 -22.81
N PRO A 363 10.82 16.23 -22.97
CA PRO A 363 11.50 16.32 -24.26
C PRO A 363 11.84 14.93 -24.81
N HIS A 364 11.85 14.81 -26.13
CA HIS A 364 12.20 13.59 -26.86
C HIS A 364 13.13 13.93 -28.03
N VAL A 365 13.91 12.94 -28.48
CA VAL A 365 14.62 13.02 -29.77
C VAL A 365 13.66 12.86 -30.95
N GLU A 366 14.07 13.29 -32.14
CA GLU A 366 13.25 13.18 -33.35
C GLU A 366 13.27 11.75 -33.92
N ARG A 367 14.40 11.05 -33.79
CA ARG A 367 14.57 9.68 -34.29
C ARG A 367 15.24 8.77 -33.28
N THR A 368 14.84 7.50 -33.27
CA THR A 368 15.40 6.53 -32.34
C THR A 368 16.88 6.21 -32.61
N SER A 369 17.38 6.44 -33.82
CA SER A 369 18.79 6.26 -34.16
C SER A 369 19.74 7.19 -33.40
N GLU A 370 19.22 8.29 -32.85
CA GLU A 370 20.00 9.24 -32.05
C GLU A 370 20.40 8.69 -30.68
N LEU A 371 19.81 7.58 -30.22
CA LEU A 371 20.01 7.04 -28.88
C LEU A 371 21.36 6.35 -28.68
N GLY A 372 22.05 5.90 -29.74
CA GLY A 372 23.24 5.05 -29.62
C GLY A 372 22.87 3.61 -29.27
N ARG A 373 23.48 3.02 -28.24
CA ARG A 373 23.18 1.66 -27.78
C ARG A 373 22.56 1.66 -26.38
N PHE A 374 21.42 0.99 -26.23
CA PHE A 374 20.77 0.80 -24.94
C PHE A 374 21.34 -0.40 -24.19
N LYS A 375 21.59 -0.23 -22.88
CA LYS A 375 22.08 -1.30 -22.01
C LYS A 375 21.40 -1.28 -20.64
N ILE A 376 20.85 -2.42 -20.24
CA ILE A 376 20.34 -2.65 -18.89
C ILE A 376 21.52 -2.96 -17.98
N VAL A 377 21.72 -2.10 -16.98
CA VAL A 377 22.81 -2.25 -15.99
C VAL A 377 22.39 -3.17 -14.86
N LYS A 378 21.14 -3.04 -14.40
CA LYS A 378 20.63 -3.79 -13.26
C LYS A 378 19.13 -3.91 -13.30
N GLU A 379 18.64 -5.09 -12.91
CA GLU A 379 17.24 -5.37 -12.61
C GLU A 379 17.14 -5.81 -11.14
N GLU A 380 16.23 -5.21 -10.36
CA GLU A 380 16.05 -5.52 -8.94
C GLU A 380 14.60 -5.31 -8.46
N SER A 381 14.25 -5.93 -7.33
CA SER A 381 12.97 -5.65 -6.67
C SER A 381 12.97 -4.25 -6.06
N SER A 382 11.92 -3.45 -6.30
CA SER A 382 11.73 -2.13 -5.68
C SER A 382 10.56 -2.10 -4.68
N GLY A 383 9.84 -3.21 -4.50
CA GLY A 383 8.68 -3.31 -3.63
C GLY A 383 7.86 -4.57 -3.92
N ALA A 384 6.82 -4.81 -3.13
CA ALA A 384 5.92 -5.92 -3.40
C ALA A 384 5.20 -5.70 -4.73
N GLY A 385 5.37 -6.62 -5.69
CA GLY A 385 4.77 -6.51 -7.03
C GLY A 385 5.41 -5.46 -7.95
N VAL A 386 6.55 -4.89 -7.59
CA VAL A 386 7.22 -3.85 -8.37
C VAL A 386 8.69 -4.19 -8.61
N ARG A 387 9.10 -4.21 -9.87
CA ARG A 387 10.49 -4.38 -10.31
C ARG A 387 11.06 -3.06 -10.80
N ARG A 388 12.38 -2.96 -10.83
CA ARG A 388 13.13 -1.76 -11.22
C ARG A 388 14.26 -2.15 -12.16
N ILE A 389 14.30 -1.50 -13.31
CA ILE A 389 15.43 -1.51 -14.24
C ILE A 389 16.20 -0.21 -14.11
N ARG A 390 17.53 -0.31 -14.05
CA ARG A 390 18.45 0.80 -14.31
C ARG A 390 19.14 0.54 -15.64
N ALA A 391 19.12 1.52 -16.53
CA ALA A 391 19.72 1.41 -17.86
C ALA A 391 20.46 2.69 -18.24
N VAL A 392 21.35 2.56 -19.21
CA VAL A 392 22.16 3.65 -19.76
C VAL A 392 22.13 3.60 -21.28
N LEU A 393 22.45 4.74 -21.90
CA LEU A 393 22.79 4.80 -23.31
C LEU A 393 24.31 4.87 -23.43
N VAL A 394 24.87 3.99 -24.23
CA VAL A 394 26.28 3.94 -24.60
C VAL A 394 26.41 4.57 -25.98
N PRO A 395 27.45 5.38 -26.24
CA PRO A 395 27.71 5.97 -27.56
C PRO A 395 27.71 4.95 -28.69
#